data_AF-D6D5W4-F1
#
_entry.id   AF-D6D5W4-F1
#
_cell.length_a   1.000
_cell.length_b   1.000
_cell.length_c   1.000
_cell.angle_alpha   90.00
_cell.angle_beta   90.00
_cell.angle_gamma   90.00
#
_symmetry.space_group_name_H-M   'P 1'
#
loop_
_entity.id
_entity.type
_entity.pdbx_description
1 polymer ?
#
loop_
_entity_poly.entity_id
_entity_poly.type
_entity_poly.pdbx_seq_one_letter_code
_entity_poly.pdbx_strand_id
1 'polypeptide(L)'
;MEKTLNLIKNDPWLEPFAGAITGRHQHVLDKEAELTNKGKQTLSDFASGYLYFGLHRTDKGWTFREWAPNATHIYMVGTFNNWEEKAAYKLKKTKEWQLGN
;
A
#
# COMPACT_ATOMS: atom_id res chain seq x y z
N MET A 1 -19.30 21.77 -21.65
CA MET A 1 -20.46 21.13 -21.01
C MET A 1 -19.93 20.20 -19.94
N GLU A 2 -20.30 20.40 -18.68
CA GLU A 2 -19.99 19.41 -17.63
C GLU A 2 -20.63 18.08 -18.01
N LYS A 3 -19.83 17.02 -17.96
CA LYS A 3 -20.27 15.68 -18.36
C LYS A 3 -21.05 15.07 -17.20
N THR A 4 -22.38 15.19 -17.22
CA THR A 4 -23.25 14.56 -16.22
C THR A 4 -23.06 13.04 -16.24
N LEU A 5 -22.81 12.45 -15.06
CA LEU A 5 -22.62 11.01 -14.91
C LEU A 5 -23.90 10.25 -15.30
N ASN A 6 -23.74 9.09 -15.93
CA ASN A 6 -24.88 8.28 -16.40
C ASN A 6 -25.80 7.85 -15.25
N LEU A 7 -25.25 7.65 -14.04
CA LEU A 7 -26.04 7.36 -12.84
C LEU A 7 -27.10 8.43 -12.57
N ILE A 8 -26.73 9.71 -12.65
CA ILE A 8 -27.64 10.84 -12.40
C ILE A 8 -28.65 10.99 -13.55
N LYS A 9 -28.24 10.73 -14.79
CA LYS A 9 -29.14 10.76 -15.95
C LYS A 9 -30.25 9.72 -15.86
N ASN A 10 -29.91 8.54 -15.32
CA ASN A 10 -30.83 7.41 -15.26
C ASN A 10 -31.74 7.46 -14.02
N ASP A 11 -31.41 8.27 -13.02
CA ASP A 11 -32.21 8.47 -11.81
C ASP A 11 -32.32 9.96 -11.46
N PRO A 12 -33.41 10.64 -11.88
CA PRO A 12 -33.63 12.05 -11.61
C PRO A 12 -33.65 12.43 -10.13
N TRP A 13 -33.92 11.48 -9.22
CA TRP A 13 -33.93 11.78 -7.77
C TRP A 13 -32.52 12.06 -7.23
N LEU A 14 -31.48 11.77 -8.01
CA LEU A 14 -30.09 12.06 -7.68
C LEU A 14 -29.65 13.47 -8.10
N GLU A 15 -30.44 14.21 -8.90
CA GLU A 15 -30.09 15.56 -9.36
C GLU A 15 -29.74 16.53 -8.22
N PRO A 16 -30.48 16.60 -7.09
CA PRO A 16 -30.13 17.47 -5.97
C PRO A 16 -28.77 17.16 -5.35
N PHE A 17 -28.24 15.96 -5.58
CA PHE A 17 -26.98 15.47 -5.04
C PHE A 17 -25.86 15.38 -6.09
N ALA A 18 -26.10 15.84 -7.32
CA ALA A 18 -25.20 15.69 -8.46
C ALA A 18 -23.77 16.21 -8.19
N GLY A 19 -23.65 17.33 -7.48
CA GLY A 19 -22.36 17.90 -7.10
C GLY A 19 -21.55 16.97 -6.19
N ALA A 20 -22.19 16.39 -5.17
CA ALA A 20 -21.54 15.45 -4.25
C ALA A 20 -21.15 14.14 -4.94
N ILE A 21 -22.03 13.63 -5.82
CA ILE A 21 -21.77 12.40 -6.60
C ILE A 21 -20.60 12.61 -7.56
N THR A 22 -20.58 13.73 -8.29
CA THR A 22 -19.49 14.08 -9.21
C THR A 22 -18.17 14.27 -8.47
N GLY A 23 -18.20 14.97 -7.33
CA GLY A 23 -17.01 15.15 -6.48
C GLY A 23 -16.42 13.83 -5.99
N ARG A 24 -17.27 12.89 -5.53
CA ARG A 24 -16.81 11.55 -5.12
C ARG A 24 -16.23 10.75 -6.29
N HIS A 25 -16.86 10.80 -7.45
CA HIS A 25 -16.36 10.15 -8.65
C HIS A 25 -14.99 10.68 -9.05
N GLN A 26 -14.81 12.01 -9.06
CA GLN A 26 -13.51 12.62 -9.37
C GLN A 26 -12.46 12.23 -8.34
N HIS A 27 -12.79 12.22 -7.05
CA HIS A 27 -11.87 11.79 -5.99
C HIS A 27 -11.40 10.34 -6.18
N VAL A 28 -12.29 9.43 -6.61
CA VAL A 28 -11.91 8.04 -6.92
C VAL A 28 -10.95 8.00 -8.11
N LEU A 29 -11.23 8.72 -9.19
CA LEU A 29 -10.33 8.78 -10.36
C LEU A 29 -8.96 9.34 -10.00
N ASP A 30 -8.91 10.41 -9.20
CA ASP A 30 -7.65 11.03 -8.77
C ASP A 30 -6.86 10.07 -7.87
N LYS A 31 -7.52 9.39 -6.94
CA LYS A 31 -6.89 8.41 -6.06
C LYS A 31 -6.42 7.18 -6.84
N GLU A 32 -7.20 6.68 -7.78
CA GLU A 32 -6.78 5.59 -8.66
C GLU A 32 -5.53 5.98 -9.45
N ALA A 33 -5.51 7.18 -10.04
CA ALA A 33 -4.34 7.69 -10.74
C ALA A 33 -3.12 7.85 -9.82
N GLU A 34 -3.30 8.27 -8.56
CA GLU A 34 -2.24 8.34 -7.56
C GLU A 34 -1.64 6.94 -7.28
N LEU A 35 -2.49 5.96 -6.96
CA LEU A 35 -2.07 4.60 -6.59
C LEU A 35 -1.44 3.83 -7.77
N THR A 36 -1.92 4.10 -8.98
CA THR A 36 -1.45 3.45 -10.22
C THR A 36 -0.29 4.18 -10.89
N ASN A 37 0.23 5.25 -10.26
CA ASN A 37 1.25 6.11 -10.86
C ASN A 37 0.86 6.57 -12.29
N LYS A 38 -0.36 7.09 -12.40
CA LYS A 38 -1.02 7.53 -13.64
C LYS A 38 -1.11 6.40 -14.68
N GLY A 39 -1.48 5.20 -14.23
CA GLY A 39 -1.67 4.03 -15.09
C GLY A 39 -0.37 3.29 -15.48
N LYS A 40 0.77 3.59 -14.85
CA LYS A 40 2.01 2.83 -15.06
C LYS A 40 2.00 1.44 -14.42
N GLN A 41 1.08 1.20 -13.49
CA GLN A 41 0.81 -0.09 -12.87
C GLN A 41 -0.70 -0.23 -12.64
N THR A 42 -1.19 -1.46 -12.47
CA THR A 42 -2.59 -1.68 -12.15
C THR A 42 -2.86 -1.59 -10.64
N LEU A 43 -4.13 -1.45 -10.24
CA LEU A 43 -4.52 -1.57 -8.82
C LEU A 43 -4.19 -2.95 -8.25
N SER A 44 -4.24 -4.00 -9.08
CA SER A 44 -3.85 -5.35 -8.68
C SER A 44 -2.36 -5.45 -8.37
N ASP A 45 -1.52 -4.80 -9.19
CA ASP A 45 -0.07 -4.73 -8.94
C ASP A 45 0.22 -3.97 -7.64
N PHE A 46 -0.47 -2.83 -7.42
CA PHE A 46 -0.35 -2.07 -6.18
C PHE A 46 -0.77 -2.89 -4.94
N ALA A 47 -1.85 -3.66 -5.05
CA ALA A 47 -2.38 -4.50 -3.97
C ALA A 47 -1.51 -5.75 -3.68
N SER A 48 -0.48 -6.01 -4.50
CA SER A 48 0.41 -7.18 -4.35
C SER A 48 1.58 -6.93 -3.40
N GLY A 49 1.52 -5.89 -2.57
CA GLY A 49 2.58 -5.53 -1.62
C GLY A 49 2.95 -6.65 -0.64
N TYR A 50 2.03 -7.58 -0.35
CA TYR A 50 2.30 -8.76 0.51
C TYR A 50 3.32 -9.73 -0.09
N LEU A 51 3.58 -9.68 -1.40
CA LEU A 51 4.65 -10.47 -2.04
C LEU A 51 6.04 -9.86 -1.79
N TYR A 52 6.10 -8.61 -1.32
CA TYR A 52 7.35 -7.88 -1.11
C TYR A 52 7.63 -7.59 0.38
N PHE A 53 6.63 -7.09 1.10
CA PHE A 53 6.67 -6.84 2.54
C PHE A 53 6.34 -8.11 3.34
N GLY A 54 6.78 -8.14 4.61
CA GLY A 54 6.64 -9.31 5.47
C GLY A 54 7.82 -10.28 5.35
N LEU A 55 7.62 -11.49 5.87
CA LEU A 55 8.66 -12.52 5.97
C LEU A 55 8.52 -13.55 4.84
N HIS A 56 9.56 -13.66 4.03
CA HIS A 56 9.58 -14.50 2.82
C HIS A 56 10.80 -15.42 2.82
N ARG A 57 10.60 -16.67 2.39
CA ARG A 57 11.69 -17.62 2.12
C ARG A 57 12.14 -17.47 0.67
N THR A 58 13.43 -17.31 0.45
CA THR A 58 14.11 -17.27 -0.85
C THR A 58 15.10 -18.43 -0.96
N ASP A 59 15.68 -18.60 -2.15
CA ASP A 59 16.80 -19.51 -2.41
C ASP A 59 18.02 -19.22 -1.53
N LYS A 60 18.27 -17.93 -1.22
CA LYS A 60 19.40 -17.47 -0.42
C LYS A 60 19.13 -17.47 1.09
N GLY A 61 17.89 -17.57 1.54
CA GLY A 61 17.58 -17.54 2.96
C GLY A 61 16.20 -16.97 3.30
N TRP A 62 16.09 -16.33 4.45
CA TRP A 62 14.90 -15.58 4.82
C TRP A 62 15.11 -14.10 4.58
N THR A 63 14.09 -13.43 4.05
CA THR A 63 14.06 -11.99 3.89
C THR A 63 12.82 -11.44 4.56
N PHE A 64 13.02 -10.45 5.42
CA PHE A 64 11.97 -9.69 6.07
C PHE A 64 12.05 -8.23 5.63
N ARG A 65 10.90 -7.63 5.30
CA ARG A 65 10.78 -6.22 4.90
C ARG A 65 9.62 -5.55 5.59
N GLU A 66 9.84 -4.35 6.10
CA GLU A 66 8.83 -3.57 6.83
C GLU A 66 8.93 -2.08 6.52
N TRP A 67 7.79 -1.42 6.34
CA TRP A 67 7.73 0.03 6.21
C TRP A 67 7.46 0.67 7.57
N ALA A 68 8.46 1.35 8.10
CA ALA A 68 8.39 2.02 9.40
C ALA A 68 9.31 3.25 9.40
N PRO A 69 8.98 4.30 8.62
CA PRO A 69 9.92 5.38 8.27
C PRO A 69 10.45 6.13 9.51
N ASN A 70 9.64 6.23 10.55
CA ASN A 70 9.94 6.94 11.79
C ASN A 70 10.65 6.09 12.84
N ALA A 71 10.84 4.78 12.61
CA ALA A 71 11.60 3.96 13.54
C ALA A 71 13.07 4.42 13.57
N THR A 72 13.69 4.29 14.74
CA THR A 72 15.13 4.48 14.92
C THR A 72 15.87 3.16 14.77
N HIS A 73 15.26 2.06 15.23
CA HIS A 73 15.74 0.70 15.13
C HIS A 73 14.57 -0.28 15.06
N ILE A 74 14.78 -1.41 14.37
CA ILE A 74 13.84 -2.53 14.35
C ILE A 74 14.63 -3.82 14.52
N TYR A 75 14.10 -4.71 15.36
CA TYR A 75 14.60 -6.06 15.57
C TYR A 75 13.50 -7.06 15.29
N MET A 76 13.85 -8.19 14.69
CA MET A 76 12.96 -9.34 14.60
C MET A 76 13.13 -10.19 15.87
N VAL A 77 12.04 -10.43 16.59
CA VAL A 77 12.02 -11.22 17.83
C VAL A 77 11.02 -12.36 17.75
N GLY A 78 11.34 -13.47 18.39
CA GLY A 78 10.48 -14.66 18.45
C GLY A 78 11.15 -15.81 19.18
N THR A 79 10.57 -17.00 19.08
CA THR A 79 11.11 -18.20 19.71
C THR A 79 12.55 -18.52 19.28
N PHE A 80 12.92 -18.21 18.03
CA PHE A 80 14.25 -18.45 17.47
C PHE A 80 15.37 -17.60 18.11
N ASN A 81 15.03 -16.57 18.87
CA ASN A 81 16.00 -15.74 19.60
C ASN A 81 15.59 -15.46 21.05
N ASN A 82 14.77 -16.34 21.65
CA ASN A 82 14.27 -16.22 23.02
C ASN A 82 13.54 -14.89 23.30
N TRP A 83 12.92 -14.28 22.28
CA TRP A 83 12.25 -12.99 22.40
C TRP A 83 13.17 -11.82 22.81
N GLU A 84 14.47 -11.94 22.57
CA GLU A 84 15.47 -10.92 22.92
C GLU A 84 15.89 -10.07 21.70
N GLU A 85 16.16 -8.79 21.91
CA GLU A 85 16.74 -7.90 20.89
C GLU A 85 18.22 -8.22 20.64
N LYS A 86 18.48 -9.17 19.73
CA LYS A 86 19.85 -9.53 19.35
C LYS A 86 20.29 -8.76 18.11
N ALA A 87 21.52 -8.24 18.12
CA ALA A 87 22.13 -7.51 17.01
C ALA A 87 22.09 -8.28 15.67
N ALA A 88 22.17 -9.62 15.71
CA ALA A 88 22.06 -10.48 14.53
C ALA A 88 20.71 -10.38 13.80
N TYR A 89 19.65 -9.92 14.46
CA TYR A 89 18.30 -9.77 13.90
C TYR A 89 17.87 -8.31 13.77
N LYS A 90 18.83 -7.37 13.83
CA LYS A 90 18.58 -5.95 13.59
C LYS A 90 18.36 -5.70 12.11
N LEU A 91 17.24 -5.05 11.76
CA LEU A 91 16.98 -4.64 10.39
C LEU A 91 17.88 -3.47 10.00
N LYS A 92 18.25 -3.42 8.73
CA LYS A 92 18.97 -2.31 8.10
C LYS A 92 17.97 -1.31 7.53
N LYS A 93 18.12 -0.03 7.87
CA LYS A 93 17.34 1.07 7.28
C LYS A 93 17.88 1.38 5.87
N THR A 94 17.03 1.23 4.86
CA THR A 94 17.34 1.66 3.49
C THR A 94 16.27 2.66 3.02
N LYS A 95 15.53 2.37 1.94
CA LYS A 95 14.21 2.99 1.70
C LYS A 95 13.18 2.41 2.67
N GLU A 96 13.23 1.09 2.81
CA GLU A 96 12.45 0.29 3.75
C GLU A 96 13.37 -0.36 4.79
N TRP A 97 12.81 -0.87 5.88
CA TRP A 97 13.57 -1.71 6.82
C TRP A 97 13.66 -3.12 6.30
N GLN A 98 14.85 -3.72 6.33
CA GLN A 98 15.04 -5.08 5.84
C GLN A 98 16.05 -5.91 6.64
N LEU A 99 15.78 -7.20 6.76
CA LEU A 99 16.66 -8.21 7.35
C LEU A 99 16.71 -9.43 6.41
N GLY A 100 17.91 -9.92 6.11
CA GLY A 100 18.12 -11.04 5.20
C GLY A 100 19.52 -11.00 4.59
N ASN A 101 19.87 -12.05 3.86
CA ASN A 101 21.14 -12.16 3.13
C ASN A 101 21.22 -11.15 1.97
#